data_AF-A0A2J6IGI9-F1
#
_entry.id   AF-A0A2J6IGI9-F1
#
_cell.length_a   1.000
_cell.length_b   1.000
_cell.length_c   1.000
_cell.angle_alpha   90.00
_cell.angle_beta   90.00
_cell.angle_gamma   90.00
#
_symmetry.space_group_name_H-M   'P 1'
#
loop_
_entity.id
_entity.type
_entity.pdbx_description
1 polymer ?
#
loop_
_entity_poly.entity_id
_entity_poly.type
_entity_poly.pdbx_seq_one_letter_code
_entity_poly.pdbx_strand_id
1 'polypeptide(L)'
;MKLLFINIIIFILFTNAYGQVSSRELDGEWLIINNKENYINSDTLKLYRGLDYKSDSNICKVIVWKKHRKNLTINYIGNCIDSSSILNYQYNSKIKIRTENNIQFIDLISAKKTNLSYKILSLKSQQNSINNDLVSVLSLAKNINIDYNSEPSKLKNDKGPNSWYYWYLFQFL
;
A
#
# COMPACT_ATOMS: atom_id res chain seq x y z
N MET A 1 12.68 41.11 -26.45
CA MET A 1 12.34 40.81 -25.03
C MET A 1 11.13 39.89 -24.84
N LYS A 2 10.01 40.04 -25.57
CA LYS A 2 8.81 39.18 -25.39
C LYS A 2 9.05 37.67 -25.61
N LEU A 3 9.92 37.28 -26.54
CA LEU A 3 10.27 35.86 -26.77
C LEU A 3 11.11 35.21 -25.64
N LEU A 4 11.90 36.00 -24.92
CA LEU A 4 12.71 35.48 -23.79
C LEU A 4 11.81 35.14 -22.58
N PHE A 5 10.79 35.95 -22.32
CA PHE A 5 9.82 35.68 -21.25
C PHE A 5 8.99 34.41 -21.51
N ILE A 6 8.60 34.15 -22.76
CA ILE A 6 7.85 32.95 -23.13
C ILE A 6 8.70 31.69 -22.89
N ASN A 7 9.99 31.71 -23.27
CA ASN A 7 10.88 30.57 -23.05
C ASN A 7 11.16 30.31 -21.55
N ILE A 8 11.26 31.35 -20.72
CA ILE A 8 11.44 31.21 -19.27
C ILE A 8 10.19 30.60 -18.63
N ILE A 9 8.99 31.02 -19.04
CA ILE A 9 7.73 30.47 -18.53
C ILE A 9 7.57 29.00 -18.93
N ILE A 10 7.87 28.65 -20.18
CA ILE A 10 7.83 27.26 -20.65
C ILE A 10 8.83 26.40 -19.87
N PHE A 11 10.05 26.88 -19.64
CA PHE A 11 11.06 26.17 -18.87
C PHE A 11 10.63 25.94 -17.41
N ILE A 12 10.02 26.92 -16.76
CA ILE A 12 9.49 26.80 -15.39
C ILE A 12 8.28 25.83 -15.33
N LEU A 13 7.46 25.76 -16.37
CA LEU A 13 6.35 24.81 -16.44
C LEU A 13 6.87 23.36 -16.60
N PHE A 14 7.98 23.15 -17.31
CA PHE A 14 8.60 21.83 -17.43
C PHE A 14 9.32 21.37 -16.16
N THR A 15 9.92 22.27 -15.37
CA THR A 15 10.62 21.88 -14.13
C THR A 15 9.67 21.38 -13.03
N ASN A 16 8.41 21.81 -13.03
CA ASN A 16 7.39 21.35 -12.08
C ASN A 16 6.83 19.94 -12.37
N ALA A 17 7.19 19.33 -13.51
CA ALA A 17 6.78 17.97 -13.86
C ALA A 17 7.74 16.88 -13.33
N TYR A 18 8.94 17.26 -12.88
CA TYR A 18 9.97 16.34 -12.39
C TYR A 18 9.68 15.96 -10.93
N GLY A 19 8.88 14.92 -10.73
CA GLY A 19 8.58 14.38 -9.40
C GLY A 19 7.20 13.74 -9.27
N GLN A 20 6.38 13.84 -10.32
CA GLN A 20 5.06 13.23 -10.35
C GLN A 20 5.12 11.80 -10.87
N VAL A 21 4.67 10.85 -10.06
CA VAL A 21 4.52 9.45 -10.45
C VAL A 21 3.21 9.29 -11.21
N SER A 22 3.30 8.75 -12.41
CA SER A 22 2.17 8.43 -13.27
C SER A 22 1.54 7.09 -12.89
N SER A 23 0.25 6.92 -13.22
CA SER A 23 -0.43 5.64 -12.99
C SER A 23 0.22 4.48 -13.74
N ARG A 24 0.80 4.74 -14.92
CA ARG A 24 1.46 3.71 -15.75
C ARG A 24 2.74 3.20 -15.10
N GLU A 25 3.48 4.06 -14.41
CA GLU A 25 4.70 3.64 -13.72
C GLU A 25 4.42 2.68 -12.58
N LEU A 26 3.22 2.72 -12.00
CA LEU A 26 2.79 1.80 -10.96
C LEU A 26 2.31 0.45 -11.51
N ASP A 27 2.08 0.31 -12.82
CA ASP A 27 1.62 -0.96 -13.40
C ASP A 27 2.71 -2.04 -13.31
N GLY A 28 2.29 -3.30 -13.16
CA GLY A 28 3.17 -4.45 -13.04
C GLY A 28 3.26 -5.00 -11.62
N GLU A 29 4.35 -5.73 -11.36
CA GLU A 29 4.60 -6.41 -10.09
C GLU A 29 5.60 -5.63 -9.24
N TRP A 30 5.20 -5.34 -8.01
CA TRP A 30 5.98 -4.64 -7.01
C TRP A 30 6.11 -5.50 -5.77
N LEU A 31 7.30 -5.55 -5.21
CA LEU A 31 7.66 -6.39 -4.08
C LEU A 31 7.90 -5.53 -2.86
N ILE A 32 7.36 -5.96 -1.72
CA ILE A 32 7.64 -5.38 -0.42
C ILE A 32 8.36 -6.45 0.37
N ILE A 33 9.61 -6.17 0.73
CA ILE A 33 10.44 -7.06 1.54
C ILE A 33 10.26 -6.63 3.00
N ASN A 34 9.54 -7.42 3.79
CA ASN A 34 9.27 -7.08 5.18
C ASN A 34 9.15 -8.33 6.08
N ASN A 35 9.66 -8.24 7.29
CA ASN A 35 9.52 -9.27 8.30
C ASN A 35 8.12 -9.24 8.94
N LYS A 36 7.21 -10.07 8.43
CA LYS A 36 5.95 -10.51 9.05
C LYS A 36 4.81 -9.47 9.18
N GLU A 37 3.67 -9.84 8.60
CA GLU A 37 2.24 -9.49 8.87
C GLU A 37 1.78 -8.02 8.97
N ASN A 38 2.63 -7.06 9.30
CA ASN A 38 2.21 -5.69 9.63
C ASN A 38 2.81 -4.61 8.72
N TYR A 39 3.04 -4.91 7.43
CA TYR A 39 3.46 -3.85 6.48
C TYR A 39 2.48 -2.66 6.44
N ILE A 40 1.19 -2.91 6.68
CA ILE A 40 0.15 -1.88 6.79
C ILE A 40 0.40 -0.92 7.97
N ASN A 41 1.12 -1.37 9.00
CA ASN A 41 1.44 -0.58 10.19
C ASN A 41 2.78 0.14 10.09
N SER A 42 3.56 -0.08 9.02
CA SER A 42 4.80 0.64 8.84
C SER A 42 4.54 2.08 8.42
N ASP A 43 5.28 3.02 9.01
CA ASP A 43 5.23 4.45 8.65
C ASP A 43 5.78 4.70 7.24
N THR A 44 6.65 3.81 6.75
CA THR A 44 7.21 3.89 5.41
C THR A 44 7.14 2.55 4.70
N LEU A 45 6.82 2.59 3.41
CA LEU A 45 6.81 1.41 2.55
C LEU A 45 7.78 1.63 1.40
N LYS A 46 8.58 0.59 1.13
CA LYS A 46 9.43 0.53 -0.06
C LYS A 46 8.93 -0.59 -0.94
N LEU A 47 8.62 -0.24 -2.18
CA LEU A 47 8.21 -1.16 -3.22
C LEU A 47 9.34 -1.29 -4.23
N TYR A 48 9.70 -2.52 -4.54
CA TYR A 48 10.78 -2.85 -5.46
C TYR A 48 10.21 -3.52 -6.71
N ARG A 49 10.61 -3.07 -7.89
CA ARG A 49 10.27 -3.70 -9.17
C ARG A 49 11.54 -4.15 -9.87
N GLY A 50 11.51 -5.35 -10.44
CA GLY A 50 12.66 -5.96 -11.12
C GLY A 50 13.61 -6.74 -10.21
N LEU A 51 13.22 -7.02 -8.95
CA LEU A 51 13.98 -7.96 -8.11
C LEU A 51 13.50 -9.39 -8.37
N ASP A 52 14.44 -10.30 -8.57
CA ASP A 52 14.16 -11.74 -8.61
C ASP A 52 14.24 -12.34 -7.19
N TYR A 53 13.12 -12.27 -6.47
CA TYR A 53 13.00 -12.87 -5.14
C TYR A 53 12.88 -14.40 -5.18
N LYS A 54 12.68 -15.01 -6.36
CA LYS A 54 12.55 -16.48 -6.46
C LYS A 54 13.92 -17.15 -6.49
N SER A 55 14.92 -16.47 -7.05
CA SER A 55 16.30 -16.95 -7.10
C SER A 55 17.13 -16.56 -5.88
N ASP A 56 16.76 -15.50 -5.15
CA ASP A 56 17.54 -14.97 -4.03
C ASP A 56 17.13 -15.62 -2.69
N SER A 57 18.02 -16.45 -2.14
CA SER A 57 17.82 -17.15 -0.86
C SER A 57 17.76 -16.23 0.36
N ASN A 58 18.18 -14.97 0.23
CA ASN A 58 18.18 -14.01 1.33
C ASN A 58 16.86 -13.22 1.42
N ILE A 59 16.03 -13.26 0.37
CA ILE A 59 14.77 -12.51 0.34
C ILE A 59 13.65 -13.39 0.89
N CYS A 60 13.29 -13.10 2.13
CA CYS A 60 12.26 -13.79 2.87
C CYS A 60 10.97 -12.97 3.01
N LYS A 61 9.83 -13.66 3.08
CA LYS A 61 8.51 -13.07 3.43
C LYS A 61 8.18 -11.83 2.58
N VAL A 62 7.82 -12.07 1.32
CA VAL A 62 7.56 -11.02 0.35
C VAL A 62 6.07 -10.78 0.21
N ILE A 63 5.68 -9.52 0.09
CA ILE A 63 4.33 -9.14 -0.31
C ILE A 63 4.40 -8.64 -1.76
N VAL A 64 3.59 -9.23 -2.62
CA VAL A 64 3.55 -8.89 -4.05
C VAL A 64 2.31 -8.05 -4.33
N TRP A 65 2.53 -6.80 -4.72
CA TRP A 65 1.53 -5.89 -5.26
C TRP A 65 1.51 -6.03 -6.77
N LYS A 66 0.43 -6.63 -7.30
CA LYS A 66 0.20 -6.73 -8.74
C LYS A 66 -0.84 -5.72 -9.16
N LYS A 67 -0.42 -4.68 -9.85
CA LYS A 67 -1.33 -3.67 -10.39
C LYS A 67 -1.58 -3.94 -11.87
N HIS A 68 -2.85 -4.06 -12.23
CA HIS A 68 -3.31 -4.04 -13.61
C HIS A 68 -4.40 -2.97 -13.77
N ARG A 69 -4.03 -1.86 -14.42
CA ARG A 69 -4.89 -0.67 -14.62
C ARG A 69 -5.31 -0.03 -13.29
N LYS A 70 -6.55 -0.22 -12.84
CA LYS A 70 -7.07 0.33 -11.58
C LYS A 70 -7.16 -0.71 -10.47
N ASN A 71 -6.93 -1.99 -10.80
CA ASN A 71 -7.06 -3.09 -9.87
C ASN A 71 -5.69 -3.45 -9.32
N LEU A 72 -5.62 -3.61 -8.00
CA LEU A 72 -4.45 -4.02 -7.25
C LEU A 72 -4.77 -5.32 -6.52
N THR A 73 -3.98 -6.34 -6.80
CA THR A 73 -4.01 -7.62 -6.11
C THR A 73 -2.78 -7.73 -5.22
N ILE A 74 -2.99 -8.07 -3.95
CA ILE A 74 -1.91 -8.25 -2.97
C ILE A 74 -1.81 -9.73 -2.62
N ASN A 75 -0.63 -10.31 -2.81
CA ASN A 75 -0.33 -11.71 -2.46
C ASN A 75 0.78 -11.75 -1.41
N TYR A 76 0.70 -12.71 -0.49
CA TYR A 76 1.70 -12.91 0.55
C TYR A 76 2.47 -14.20 0.27
N ILE A 77 3.80 -14.10 0.24
CA ILE A 77 4.69 -15.22 -0.06
C ILE A 77 5.66 -15.37 1.10
N GLY A 78 5.39 -16.34 1.98
CA GLY A 78 6.30 -16.70 3.04
C GLY A 78 7.27 -17.75 2.53
N ASN A 79 8.50 -17.39 2.16
CA ASN A 79 9.49 -18.39 1.87
C ASN A 79 10.85 -18.05 2.47
N CYS A 80 11.41 -18.99 3.22
CA CYS A 80 12.84 -19.07 3.54
C CYS A 80 13.35 -20.52 3.50
N ILE A 81 12.47 -21.54 3.57
CA ILE A 81 12.85 -22.97 3.66
C ILE A 81 11.82 -23.86 2.94
N ASP A 82 10.52 -23.56 3.04
CA ASP A 82 9.45 -24.33 2.37
C ASP A 82 8.69 -23.51 1.33
N SER A 83 9.04 -23.72 0.06
CA SER A 83 8.40 -23.14 -1.14
C SER A 83 6.93 -23.50 -1.31
N SER A 84 6.43 -24.44 -0.51
CA SER A 84 5.05 -24.94 -0.53
C SER A 84 4.07 -24.10 0.29
N SER A 85 4.55 -23.24 1.20
CA SER A 85 3.68 -22.42 2.06
C SER A 85 3.36 -21.04 1.46
N ILE A 86 2.91 -21.04 0.20
CA ILE A 86 2.32 -19.85 -0.41
C ILE A 86 0.96 -19.61 0.25
N LEU A 87 0.93 -18.81 1.31
CA LEU A 87 -0.31 -18.29 1.87
C LEU A 87 -0.90 -17.25 0.92
N ASN A 88 -1.60 -17.72 -0.10
CA ASN A 88 -2.30 -16.89 -1.08
C ASN A 88 -3.53 -16.21 -0.45
N TYR A 89 -3.29 -15.21 0.39
CA TYR A 89 -4.34 -14.27 0.77
C TYR A 89 -4.48 -13.21 -0.31
N GLN A 90 -5.43 -13.42 -1.21
CA GLN A 90 -5.71 -12.49 -2.29
C GLN A 90 -6.61 -11.36 -1.78
N TYR A 91 -6.07 -10.14 -1.71
CA TYR A 91 -6.87 -8.94 -1.49
C TYR A 91 -7.03 -8.17 -2.79
N ASN A 92 -8.28 -8.06 -3.24
CA ASN A 92 -8.63 -7.20 -4.36
C ASN A 92 -8.92 -5.79 -3.85
N SER A 93 -8.11 -4.84 -4.31
CA SER A 93 -8.23 -3.43 -3.99
C SER A 93 -8.17 -2.61 -5.28
N LYS A 94 -8.60 -1.36 -5.20
CA LYS A 94 -8.42 -0.37 -6.26
C LYS A 94 -7.35 0.61 -5.83
N ILE A 95 -6.55 1.05 -6.78
CA ILE A 95 -5.52 2.07 -6.56
C ILE A 95 -5.91 3.36 -7.29
N LYS A 96 -5.84 4.48 -6.59
CA LYS A 96 -6.06 5.81 -7.16
C LYS A 96 -4.90 6.73 -6.79
N ILE A 97 -4.38 7.47 -7.77
CA ILE A 97 -3.45 8.56 -7.51
C ILE A 97 -4.27 9.83 -7.30
N ARG A 98 -3.98 10.54 -6.22
CA ARG A 98 -4.57 11.84 -5.87
C ARG A 98 -3.45 12.85 -5.70
N THR A 99 -3.71 14.11 -6.05
CA THR A 99 -2.73 15.20 -5.90
C THR A 99 -3.40 16.35 -5.16
N GLU A 100 -2.78 16.80 -4.07
CA GLU A 100 -3.22 17.93 -3.26
C GLU A 100 -2.03 18.83 -2.97
N ASN A 101 -2.15 20.13 -3.25
CA ASN A 101 -1.08 21.11 -3.02
C ASN A 101 0.29 20.68 -3.56
N ASN A 102 0.32 20.15 -4.79
CA ASN A 102 1.50 19.58 -5.46
C ASN A 102 2.11 18.34 -4.78
N ILE A 103 1.45 17.76 -3.78
CA ILE A 103 1.85 16.51 -3.13
C ILE A 103 0.99 15.37 -3.68
N GLN A 104 1.63 14.28 -4.08
CA GLN A 104 0.95 13.09 -4.59
C GLN A 104 0.75 12.02 -3.52
N PHE A 105 -0.42 11.38 -3.59
CA PHE A 105 -0.85 10.31 -2.72
C PHE A 105 -1.32 9.10 -3.54
N ILE A 106 -1.08 7.91 -3.00
CA ILE A 106 -1.64 6.64 -3.44
C ILE A 106 -2.71 6.23 -2.43
N ASP A 107 -3.95 6.21 -2.89
CA ASP A 107 -5.07 5.72 -2.11
C ASP A 107 -5.38 4.27 -2.53
N LEU A 108 -5.32 3.36 -1.56
CA LEU A 108 -5.73 1.96 -1.66
C LEU A 108 -7.16 1.83 -1.13
N ILE A 109 -8.07 1.49 -2.02
CA ILE A 109 -9.50 1.35 -1.72
C ILE A 109 -9.82 -0.13 -1.72
N SER A 110 -10.08 -0.70 -0.55
CA SER A 110 -10.46 -2.10 -0.40
C SER A 110 -11.98 -2.21 -0.27
N ALA A 111 -12.58 -3.25 -0.87
CA ALA A 111 -14.02 -3.50 -0.74
C ALA A 111 -14.43 -3.98 0.67
N LYS A 112 -13.49 -4.41 1.51
CA LYS A 112 -13.75 -5.04 2.83
C LYS A 112 -12.94 -4.46 4.01
N LYS A 113 -12.01 -3.53 3.77
CA LYS A 113 -11.07 -2.98 4.78
C LYS A 113 -11.03 -1.45 4.69
N THR A 114 -10.45 -0.83 5.71
CA THR A 114 -10.11 0.60 5.76
C THR A 114 -9.37 1.05 4.50
N ASN A 115 -9.73 2.25 4.02
CA ASN A 115 -9.01 2.90 2.93
C ASN A 115 -7.65 3.36 3.45
N LEU A 116 -6.57 2.93 2.81
CA LEU A 116 -5.21 3.33 3.19
C LEU A 116 -4.72 4.40 2.23
N SER A 117 -4.07 5.43 2.73
CA SER A 117 -3.45 6.47 1.90
C SER A 117 -1.97 6.59 2.22
N TYR A 118 -1.18 6.72 1.17
CA TYR A 118 0.27 6.83 1.25
C TYR A 118 0.75 8.04 0.47
N LYS A 119 1.52 8.92 1.10
CA LYS A 119 2.24 9.99 0.42
C LYS A 119 3.39 9.39 -0.40
N ILE A 120 3.49 9.78 -1.67
CA ILE A 120 4.62 9.40 -2.51
C ILE A 120 5.83 10.25 -2.13
N LEU A 121 6.93 9.60 -1.73
CA LEU A 121 8.17 10.29 -1.39
C LEU A 121 9.12 10.38 -2.58
N SER A 122 9.31 9.27 -3.29
CA SER A 122 10.16 9.23 -4.48
C SER A 122 9.96 7.96 -5.29
N LEU A 123 10.27 8.04 -6.59
CA LEU A 123 10.49 6.92 -7.48
C LEU A 123 11.91 7.04 -8.03
N LYS A 124 12.75 6.03 -7.78
CA LYS A 124 14.15 6.01 -8.22
C LYS A 124 14.45 4.72 -8.96
N SER A 125 15.31 4.79 -9.97
CA SER A 125 15.91 3.61 -10.59
C SER A 125 17.31 3.41 -10.03
N GLN A 126 17.66 2.19 -9.65
CA GLN A 126 18.96 1.79 -9.13
C GLN A 126 19.44 0.57 -9.92
N GLN A 127 20.74 0.45 -10.16
CA GLN A 127 21.32 -0.79 -10.69
C GLN A 127 21.48 -1.79 -9.55
N ASN A 128 21.05 -3.03 -9.77
CA ASN A 128 21.30 -4.12 -8.85
C ASN A 128 22.76 -4.56 -9.01
N SER A 129 23.56 -4.43 -7.95
CA SER A 129 24.99 -4.76 -7.97
C SER A 129 25.27 -6.23 -8.26
N ILE A 130 24.28 -7.12 -8.08
CA ILE A 130 24.49 -8.57 -8.15
C ILE A 130 24.27 -9.09 -9.59
N ASN A 131 23.26 -8.56 -10.29
CA ASN A 131 22.83 -9.07 -11.61
C ASN A 131 22.89 -8.04 -12.74
N ASN A 132 23.32 -6.79 -12.48
CA ASN A 132 23.23 -5.64 -13.41
C ASN A 132 21.80 -5.26 -13.85
N ASP A 133 20.77 -5.88 -13.26
CA ASP A 133 19.37 -5.57 -13.55
C ASP A 133 18.97 -4.19 -13.01
N LEU A 134 18.07 -3.52 -13.72
CA LEU A 134 17.49 -2.24 -13.27
C LEU A 134 16.37 -2.49 -12.26
N VAL A 135 16.57 -2.01 -11.04
CA VAL A 135 15.59 -2.09 -9.95
C VAL A 135 14.96 -0.72 -9.75
N SER A 136 13.63 -0.65 -9.89
CA SER A 136 12.89 0.56 -9.52
C SER A 136 12.47 0.48 -8.05
N VAL A 137 12.70 1.55 -7.29
CA VAL A 137 12.31 1.67 -5.89
C VAL A 137 11.33 2.83 -5.73
N LEU A 138 10.10 2.50 -5.33
CA LEU A 138 9.07 3.46 -4.96
C LEU A 138 9.00 3.54 -3.43
N SER A 139 9.26 4.72 -2.90
CA SER A 139 9.21 5.00 -1.45
C SER A 139 7.93 5.77 -1.11
N LEU A 140 7.21 5.26 -0.13
CA LEU A 140 5.92 5.78 0.33
C LEU A 140 5.97 6.05 1.83
N ALA A 141 5.28 7.09 2.29
CA ALA A 141 5.02 7.36 3.70
C ALA A 141 3.53 7.18 3.99
N LYS A 142 3.18 6.49 5.08
CA LYS A 142 1.79 6.33 5.50
C LYS A 142 1.19 7.70 5.84
N ASN A 143 0.07 8.03 5.21
CA ASN A 143 -0.68 9.22 5.56
C ASN A 143 -1.67 8.86 6.66
N ILE A 144 -1.39 9.31 7.89
CA ILE A 144 -2.17 8.97 9.08
C ILE A 144 -3.55 9.67 9.08
N ASN A 145 -3.79 10.63 8.16
CA ASN A 145 -5.01 11.45 8.14
C ASN A 145 -6.23 10.83 7.43
N ILE A 146 -6.35 9.51 7.33
CA ILE A 146 -7.55 8.87 6.76
C ILE A 146 -8.02 7.73 7.67
N ASP A 147 -8.68 8.12 8.77
CA ASP A 147 -9.71 7.28 9.39
C ASP A 147 -11.04 7.63 8.72
N TYR A 148 -11.35 6.95 7.62
CA TYR A 148 -12.73 6.90 7.14
C TYR A 148 -13.29 5.55 7.54
N ASN A 149 -14.06 5.58 8.62
CA ASN A 149 -15.01 4.55 9.00
C ASN A 149 -14.37 3.16 9.10
N SER A 150 -13.54 2.95 10.12
CA SER A 150 -13.99 1.87 11.00
C SER A 150 -15.30 2.39 11.57
N GLU A 151 -16.45 1.87 11.10
CA GLU A 151 -17.51 1.69 12.09
C GLU A 151 -16.77 1.02 13.25
N PRO A 152 -16.80 1.57 14.49
CA PRO A 152 -16.46 0.71 15.61
C PRO A 152 -17.31 -0.51 15.34
N SER A 153 -16.68 -1.69 15.24
CA SER A 153 -17.43 -2.93 15.28
C SER A 153 -18.46 -2.65 16.33
N LYS A 154 -19.75 -2.58 15.97
CA LYS A 154 -20.78 -2.62 16.99
C LYS A 154 -20.34 -3.85 17.73
N LEU A 155 -19.76 -3.65 18.92
CA LEU A 155 -19.82 -4.64 19.96
C LEU A 155 -21.26 -5.06 19.81
N LYS A 156 -21.47 -6.28 19.31
CA LYS A 156 -22.76 -6.92 19.48
C LYS A 156 -22.99 -6.65 20.94
N ASN A 157 -23.91 -5.74 21.24
CA ASN A 157 -24.30 -5.46 22.60
C ASN A 157 -24.50 -6.86 23.13
N ASP A 158 -23.61 -7.27 24.03
CA ASP A 158 -23.79 -8.50 24.77
C ASP A 158 -25.22 -8.34 25.25
N LYS A 159 -26.09 -9.20 24.70
CA LYS A 159 -27.48 -9.20 25.06
C LYS A 159 -27.41 -9.30 26.57
N GLY A 160 -27.78 -8.21 27.25
CA GLY A 160 -27.93 -8.22 28.70
C GLY A 160 -28.71 -9.48 29.06
N PRO A 161 -28.43 -10.07 30.24
CA PRO A 161 -28.91 -11.40 30.56
C PRO A 161 -30.39 -11.49 30.21
N ASN A 162 -30.69 -12.50 29.40
CA ASN A 162 -31.99 -12.71 28.79
C ASN A 162 -33.08 -12.63 29.88
N SER A 163 -34.25 -12.06 29.59
CA SER A 163 -35.22 -11.56 30.59
C SER A 163 -35.60 -12.56 31.70
N TRP A 164 -35.46 -13.86 31.45
CA TRP A 164 -35.62 -14.94 32.44
C TRP A 164 -34.64 -14.86 33.62
N TYR A 165 -33.46 -14.27 33.46
CA TYR A 165 -32.46 -14.11 34.52
C TYR A 165 -32.95 -13.15 35.63
N TYR A 166 -33.72 -12.12 35.27
CA TYR A 166 -34.35 -11.23 36.25
C TYR A 166 -35.47 -11.95 37.02
N TRP A 167 -36.20 -12.87 36.38
CA TRP A 167 -37.19 -13.72 37.07
C TRP A 167 -36.56 -14.65 38.09
N TYR A 168 -35.37 -15.19 37.80
CA TYR A 168 -34.64 -16.05 38.74
C TYR A 168 -34.18 -15.30 40.00
N LEU A 169 -33.72 -14.05 39.85
CA LEU A 169 -33.27 -13.22 40.99
C LEU A 169 -34.41 -12.83 41.95
N PHE A 170 -35.64 -12.73 41.46
CA PHE A 170 -36.81 -12.42 42.30
C PHE A 170 -37.32 -13.60 43.14
N GLN A 171 -36.81 -14.81 42.96
CA GLN A 171 -37.19 -15.97 43.78
C GLN A 171 -36.39 -16.09 45.08
N PHE A 172 -35.35 -15.28 45.26
CA PHE A 172 -34.45 -15.30 46.41
C PHE A 172 -34.43 -13.98 47.20
N LEU A 173 -35.36 -13.08 46.90
CA LEU A 173 -35.71 -11.88 47.69
C LEU A 173 -37.08 -12.11 48.34
#